data_AF-A0A1G8ZWQ6-F1
#
_entry.id   AF-A0A1G8ZWQ6-F1
#
_cell.length_a   1.000
_cell.length_b   1.000
_cell.length_c   1.000
_cell.angle_alpha   90.00
_cell.angle_beta   90.00
_cell.angle_gamma   90.00
#
_symmetry.space_group_name_H-M   'P 1'
#
loop_
_entity.id
_entity.type
_entity.pdbx_description
1 polymer ?
#
loop_
_entity_poly.entity_id
_entity_poly.type
_entity_poly.pdbx_seq_one_letter_code
_entity_poly.pdbx_strand_id
1 'polypeptide(L)'
;MTNLFQLTQMEDIIKVETTLASQGFVYYSYIDQSLHAIHLKGRRFYLDTGGLRNGPHQLLIVAYDWQTGSLISGSHYHFSVHAGNYRERTFLPGDILVASDNVNQAKTGYVGHSALVVDKDHVIESPGLHPAIRKDTIQQFLVKHPVHAHFRPKSTQAGQAAAGYAEQYLNEFKEKGQGSPVFSFSLSSSLDDPWEYIYCSKLIWLSYYYGADYKLENDFLWFSPEDLYNNLGDSEDFELVYKHPDVKFVFNT
;
A
#
# COMPACT_ATOMS: atom_id res chain seq x y z
N MET A 1 -28.56 -2.29 -22.62
CA MET A 1 -27.84 -2.96 -21.51
C MET A 1 -27.55 -1.90 -20.46
N THR A 2 -27.97 -2.11 -19.22
CA THR A 2 -27.72 -1.17 -18.14
C THR A 2 -26.24 -1.20 -17.81
N ASN A 3 -25.56 -0.05 -17.85
CA ASN A 3 -24.15 0.00 -17.49
C ASN A 3 -24.02 -0.20 -15.97
N LEU A 4 -23.43 -1.34 -15.56
CA LEU A 4 -23.32 -1.72 -14.15
C LEU A 4 -22.12 -1.09 -13.45
N PHE A 5 -21.24 -0.44 -14.20
CA PHE A 5 -20.07 0.23 -13.64
C PHE A 5 -20.03 1.71 -14.06
N GLN A 6 -19.64 2.55 -13.12
CA GLN A 6 -19.34 3.95 -13.32
C GLN A 6 -17.85 4.14 -13.09
N LEU A 7 -17.18 4.76 -14.05
CA LEU A 7 -15.75 5.02 -13.97
C LEU A 7 -15.52 6.51 -13.75
N THR A 8 -14.62 6.83 -12.84
CA THR A 8 -14.06 8.17 -12.66
C THR A 8 -12.56 8.05 -12.78
N GLN A 9 -11.97 8.67 -13.79
CA GLN A 9 -10.52 8.75 -13.93
C GLN A 9 -10.01 9.93 -13.08
N MET A 10 -9.03 9.67 -12.23
CA MET A 10 -8.40 10.59 -11.30
C MET A 10 -6.89 10.45 -11.45
N GLU A 11 -6.27 11.31 -12.27
CA GLU A 11 -4.83 11.24 -12.56
C GLU A 11 -4.39 9.82 -12.99
N ASP A 12 -3.62 9.13 -12.16
CA ASP A 12 -3.09 7.78 -12.35
C ASP A 12 -4.00 6.68 -11.78
N ILE A 13 -5.22 7.00 -11.38
CA ILE A 13 -6.18 6.04 -10.81
C ILE A 13 -7.47 6.05 -11.59
N ILE A 14 -8.02 4.87 -11.88
CA ILE A 14 -9.42 4.73 -12.28
C ILE A 14 -10.20 4.21 -11.07
N LYS A 15 -11.07 5.06 -10.54
CA LYS A 15 -12.09 4.65 -9.58
C LYS A 15 -13.24 4.00 -10.32
N VAL A 16 -13.59 2.78 -9.92
CA VAL A 16 -14.73 2.03 -10.44
C VAL A 16 -15.78 1.92 -9.33
N GLU A 17 -17.01 2.30 -9.62
CA GLU A 17 -18.17 2.10 -8.76
C GLU A 17 -19.18 1.19 -9.45
N THR A 18 -19.73 0.22 -8.72
CA THR A 18 -20.71 -0.72 -9.27
C THR A 18 -22.05 -0.61 -8.56
N THR A 19 -23.14 -0.74 -9.33
CA THR A 19 -24.50 -0.80 -8.80
C THR A 19 -24.86 -2.19 -8.27
N LEU A 20 -24.00 -3.20 -8.47
CA LEU A 20 -24.19 -4.54 -7.95
C LEU A 20 -24.12 -4.53 -6.41
N ALA A 21 -24.85 -5.45 -5.78
CA ALA A 21 -24.80 -5.61 -4.33
C ALA A 21 -23.36 -5.94 -3.89
N SER A 22 -22.95 -5.45 -2.71
CA SER A 22 -21.57 -5.58 -2.22
C SER A 22 -21.14 -7.02 -1.88
N GLN A 23 -22.08 -7.97 -1.86
CA GLN A 23 -21.87 -9.36 -1.50
C GLN A 23 -22.19 -10.27 -2.68
N GLY A 24 -21.29 -11.22 -2.99
CA GLY A 24 -21.55 -12.31 -3.93
C GLY A 24 -20.85 -12.21 -5.29
N PHE A 25 -20.14 -11.12 -5.59
CA PHE A 25 -19.48 -10.93 -6.89
C PHE A 25 -17.97 -10.74 -6.77
N VAL A 26 -17.25 -11.25 -7.76
CA VAL A 26 -15.83 -10.95 -8.00
C VAL A 26 -15.69 -10.21 -9.32
N TYR A 27 -14.81 -9.20 -9.32
CA TYR A 27 -14.54 -8.38 -10.50
C TYR A 27 -13.13 -8.63 -11.00
N TYR A 28 -13.01 -8.92 -12.30
CA TYR A 28 -11.75 -9.03 -13.00
C TYR A 28 -11.58 -7.80 -13.88
N SER A 29 -10.49 -7.08 -13.71
CA SER A 29 -10.15 -5.89 -14.46
C SER A 29 -8.98 -6.22 -15.39
N TYR A 30 -9.18 -6.07 -16.69
CA TYR A 30 -8.17 -6.26 -17.71
C TYR A 30 -7.84 -4.92 -18.36
N ILE A 31 -6.57 -4.59 -18.48
CA ILE A 31 -6.08 -3.43 -19.23
C ILE A 31 -5.27 -3.95 -20.41
N ASP A 32 -5.63 -3.54 -21.63
CA ASP A 32 -5.04 -4.02 -22.89
C ASP A 32 -4.91 -5.55 -22.95
N GLN A 33 -6.01 -6.22 -22.60
CA GLN A 33 -6.15 -7.69 -22.57
C GLN A 33 -5.30 -8.39 -21.49
N SER A 34 -4.54 -7.66 -20.69
CA SER A 34 -3.75 -8.20 -19.57
C SER A 34 -4.55 -8.09 -18.28
N LEU A 35 -4.62 -9.18 -17.50
CA LEU A 35 -5.26 -9.15 -16.18
C LEU A 35 -4.49 -8.19 -15.27
N HIS A 36 -5.16 -7.12 -14.85
CA HIS A 36 -4.57 -6.07 -14.04
C HIS A 36 -4.89 -6.24 -12.56
N ALA A 37 -6.14 -6.61 -12.24
CA ALA A 37 -6.57 -6.79 -10.86
C ALA A 37 -7.78 -7.73 -10.73
N ILE A 38 -7.88 -8.38 -9.56
CA ILE A 38 -9.05 -9.14 -9.11
C ILE A 38 -9.58 -8.51 -7.82
N HIS A 39 -10.84 -8.12 -7.81
CA HIS A 39 -11.49 -7.49 -6.66
C HIS A 39 -12.60 -8.40 -6.12
N LEU A 40 -12.40 -8.91 -4.91
CA LEU A 40 -13.25 -9.97 -4.35
C LEU A 40 -14.53 -9.43 -3.65
N LYS A 41 -14.55 -8.16 -3.23
CA LYS A 41 -15.66 -7.56 -2.48
C LYS A 41 -15.70 -6.04 -2.66
N GLY A 42 -16.90 -5.48 -2.51
CA GLY A 42 -17.11 -4.03 -2.44
C GLY A 42 -17.91 -3.47 -3.62
N ARG A 43 -18.48 -2.28 -3.41
CA ARG A 43 -19.14 -1.48 -4.46
C ARG A 43 -18.20 -0.52 -5.18
N ARG A 44 -16.98 -0.40 -4.67
CA ARG A 44 -15.97 0.51 -5.18
C ARG A 44 -14.62 -0.16 -5.13
N PHE A 45 -13.85 -0.01 -6.20
CA PHE A 45 -12.45 -0.39 -6.25
C PHE A 45 -11.69 0.59 -7.15
N TYR A 46 -10.36 0.52 -7.08
CA TYR A 46 -9.47 1.45 -7.77
C TYR A 46 -8.48 0.65 -8.60
N LEU A 47 -8.16 1.15 -9.78
CA LEU A 47 -7.17 0.58 -10.68
C LEU A 47 -6.04 1.60 -10.82
N ASP A 48 -4.84 1.21 -10.40
CA ASP A 48 -3.64 2.00 -10.65
C ASP A 48 -3.28 1.94 -12.14
N THR A 49 -3.08 3.09 -12.76
CA THR A 49 -2.70 3.29 -14.15
C THR A 49 -1.37 4.02 -14.29
N GLY A 50 -0.69 4.35 -13.18
CA GLY A 50 0.56 5.11 -13.16
C GLY A 50 1.75 4.35 -13.77
N GLY A 51 1.68 3.02 -13.82
CA GLY A 51 2.65 2.17 -14.52
C GLY A 51 2.38 1.97 -16.02
N LEU A 52 1.28 2.50 -16.55
CA LEU A 52 0.93 2.33 -17.96
C LEU A 52 1.68 3.34 -18.84
N ARG A 53 1.88 2.96 -20.11
CA ARG A 53 2.49 3.85 -21.10
C ARG A 53 1.57 5.03 -21.39
N ASN A 54 2.13 6.15 -21.83
CA ASN A 54 1.30 7.25 -22.32
C ASN A 54 0.50 6.83 -23.55
N GLY A 55 -0.79 7.18 -23.58
CA GLY A 55 -1.66 6.94 -24.71
C GLY A 55 -3.01 6.32 -24.35
N PRO A 56 -3.75 5.87 -25.38
CA PRO A 56 -5.05 5.25 -25.20
C PRO A 56 -4.91 3.80 -24.71
N HIS A 57 -5.78 3.41 -23.79
CA HIS A 57 -5.87 2.07 -23.23
C HIS A 57 -7.30 1.56 -23.25
N GLN A 58 -7.45 0.24 -23.28
CA GLN A 58 -8.73 -0.44 -23.16
C GLN A 58 -8.85 -1.11 -21.80
N LEU A 59 -9.91 -0.78 -21.07
CA LEU A 59 -10.27 -1.43 -19.80
C LEU A 59 -11.50 -2.31 -20.02
N LEU A 60 -11.38 -3.59 -19.71
CA LEU A 60 -12.49 -4.54 -19.62
C LEU A 60 -12.70 -4.91 -18.15
N ILE A 61 -13.91 -4.68 -17.65
CA ILE A 61 -14.32 -5.11 -16.31
C ILE A 61 -15.34 -6.23 -16.46
N VAL A 62 -15.07 -7.36 -15.83
CA VAL A 62 -15.93 -8.55 -15.87
C VAL A 62 -16.38 -8.91 -14.46
N ALA A 63 -17.68 -8.99 -14.23
CA ALA A 63 -18.28 -9.46 -12.98
C ALA A 63 -18.68 -10.93 -13.09
N TYR A 64 -18.26 -11.73 -12.13
CA TYR A 64 -18.73 -13.10 -11.94
C TYR A 64 -19.44 -13.26 -10.60
N ASP A 65 -20.44 -14.12 -10.56
CA ASP A 65 -20.99 -14.63 -9.31
C ASP A 65 -19.97 -15.56 -8.66
N TRP A 66 -19.58 -15.26 -7.42
CA TRP A 66 -18.51 -15.97 -6.71
C TRP A 66 -18.90 -17.41 -6.35
N GLN A 67 -20.19 -17.71 -6.17
CA GLN A 67 -20.64 -19.05 -5.77
C GLN A 67 -20.73 -19.99 -6.96
N THR A 68 -21.23 -19.49 -8.09
CA THR A 68 -21.52 -20.28 -9.29
C THR A 68 -20.47 -20.17 -10.37
N GLY A 69 -19.61 -19.14 -10.32
CA GLY A 69 -18.67 -18.81 -11.39
C GLY A 69 -19.33 -18.24 -12.64
N SER A 70 -20.63 -17.94 -12.59
CA SER A 70 -21.39 -17.46 -13.75
C SER A 70 -21.02 -16.03 -14.11
N LEU A 71 -20.85 -15.75 -15.40
CA LEU A 71 -20.67 -14.39 -15.90
C LEU A 71 -21.95 -13.58 -15.68
N ILE A 72 -21.84 -12.48 -14.95
CA ILE A 72 -22.96 -11.56 -14.68
C ILE A 72 -22.96 -10.41 -15.67
N SER A 73 -21.78 -9.84 -15.95
CA SER A 73 -21.64 -8.72 -16.86
C SER A 73 -20.20 -8.51 -17.31
N GLY A 74 -20.05 -7.94 -18.50
CA GLY A 74 -18.78 -7.42 -19.02
C GLY A 74 -19.01 -6.01 -19.53
N SER A 75 -18.09 -5.08 -19.24
CA SER A 75 -18.16 -3.71 -19.73
C SER A 75 -16.80 -3.23 -20.21
N HIS A 76 -16.79 -2.65 -21.41
CA HIS A 76 -15.59 -2.10 -22.05
C HIS A 76 -15.56 -0.58 -21.89
N TYR A 77 -14.37 -0.08 -21.59
CA TYR A 77 -14.09 1.33 -21.41
C TYR A 77 -12.83 1.71 -22.18
N HIS A 78 -12.79 2.94 -22.65
CA HIS A 78 -11.60 3.56 -23.18
C HIS A 78 -11.18 4.67 -22.22
N PHE A 79 -9.89 4.71 -21.91
CA PHE A 79 -9.30 5.80 -21.14
C PHE A 79 -7.97 6.18 -21.78
N SER A 80 -7.45 7.34 -21.42
CA SER A 80 -6.14 7.79 -21.89
C SER A 80 -5.28 8.16 -20.71
N VAL A 81 -4.08 7.62 -20.67
CA VAL A 81 -3.05 8.02 -19.72
C VAL A 81 -2.31 9.18 -20.36
N HIS A 82 -2.51 10.37 -19.80
CA HIS A 82 -1.77 11.56 -20.15
C HIS A 82 -0.77 11.81 -19.02
N ALA A 83 0.52 11.58 -19.26
CA ALA A 83 1.53 12.16 -18.41
C ALA A 83 1.33 13.68 -18.41
N GLY A 84 0.83 14.23 -17.30
CA GLY A 84 1.30 15.55 -16.89
C GLY A 84 2.82 15.52 -16.68
N ASN A 85 3.43 16.61 -16.23
CA ASN A 85 4.86 16.65 -15.90
C ASN A 85 5.20 15.78 -14.66
N TYR A 86 4.94 14.48 -14.75
CA TYR A 86 5.09 13.52 -13.69
C TYR A 86 6.23 12.59 -14.07
N ARG A 87 7.21 12.51 -13.17
CA ARG A 87 8.25 11.49 -13.20
C ARG A 87 7.56 10.14 -13.34
N GLU A 88 8.11 9.28 -14.18
CA GLU A 88 7.90 7.83 -14.09
C GLU A 88 7.94 7.47 -12.60
N ARG A 89 6.88 6.83 -12.09
CA ARG A 89 6.78 6.47 -10.68
C ARG A 89 7.77 5.35 -10.41
N THR A 90 9.02 5.78 -10.22
CA THR A 90 10.14 4.92 -9.92
C THR A 90 10.12 4.58 -8.45
N PHE A 91 10.55 3.38 -8.13
CA PHE A 91 10.70 2.91 -6.76
C PHE A 91 12.18 2.70 -6.49
N LEU A 92 12.67 3.30 -5.41
CA LEU A 92 14.06 3.19 -4.97
C LEU A 92 14.13 2.60 -3.57
N PRO A 93 15.20 1.84 -3.25
CA PRO A 93 15.42 1.34 -1.90
C PRO A 93 15.33 2.47 -0.86
N GLY A 94 14.53 2.23 0.17
CA GLY A 94 14.23 3.19 1.23
C GLY A 94 12.96 4.01 1.02
N ASP A 95 12.39 4.03 -0.18
CA ASP A 95 11.08 4.67 -0.36
C ASP A 95 10.05 4.06 0.60
N ILE A 96 9.16 4.91 1.12
CA ILE A 96 8.15 4.52 2.11
C ILE A 96 6.78 4.69 1.47
N LEU A 97 6.02 3.60 1.44
CA LEU A 97 4.62 3.62 1.02
C LEU A 97 3.74 3.62 2.27
N VAL A 98 2.84 4.60 2.37
CA VAL A 98 1.96 4.78 3.53
C VAL A 98 0.52 4.90 3.05
N ALA A 99 -0.29 3.91 3.41
CA ALA A 99 -1.68 3.79 3.00
C ALA A 99 -2.63 4.26 4.10
N SER A 100 -3.71 4.94 3.71
CA SER A 100 -4.78 5.35 4.62
C SER A 100 -6.02 4.46 4.44
N ASP A 101 -5.87 3.17 4.70
CA ASP A 101 -6.93 2.15 4.55
C ASP A 101 -7.99 2.26 5.67
N ASN A 102 -8.74 3.36 5.69
CA ASN A 102 -9.82 3.62 6.66
C ASN A 102 -11.08 2.75 6.43
N VAL A 103 -10.94 1.44 6.21
CA VAL A 103 -12.04 0.61 5.69
C VAL A 103 -12.62 -0.37 6.71
N ASN A 104 -12.06 -0.47 7.92
CA ASN A 104 -12.65 -1.31 8.96
C ASN A 104 -12.97 -0.55 10.25
N GLN A 105 -14.15 0.06 10.30
CA GLN A 105 -14.71 0.74 11.48
C GLN A 105 -14.75 -0.14 12.74
N ALA A 106 -14.71 -1.48 12.60
CA ALA A 106 -14.70 -2.40 13.75
C ALA A 106 -13.29 -2.62 14.34
N LYS A 107 -12.24 -2.09 13.72
CA LYS A 107 -10.86 -2.13 14.22
C LYS A 107 -10.37 -0.71 14.44
N THR A 108 -10.88 -0.06 15.49
CA THR A 108 -10.32 1.18 16.02
C THR A 108 -8.82 0.96 16.27
N GLY A 109 -7.95 1.64 15.52
CA GLY A 109 -6.48 1.45 15.57
C GLY A 109 -5.84 0.84 14.31
N TYR A 110 -6.60 0.48 13.28
CA TYR A 110 -6.06 0.15 11.94
C TYR A 110 -6.32 1.33 10.97
N VAL A 111 -5.69 2.48 11.24
CA VAL A 111 -5.91 3.72 10.45
C VAL A 111 -5.07 3.74 9.17
N GLY A 112 -4.31 2.67 8.88
CA GLY A 112 -3.52 2.57 7.68
C GLY A 112 -2.60 1.37 7.63
N HIS A 113 -1.72 1.36 6.64
CA HIS A 113 -0.68 0.37 6.45
C HIS A 113 0.59 1.05 5.93
N SER A 114 1.75 0.42 6.12
CA SER A 114 3.00 0.93 5.55
C SER A 114 3.93 -0.19 5.13
N ALA A 115 4.75 0.10 4.13
CA ALA A 115 5.73 -0.81 3.58
C ALA A 115 6.99 -0.05 3.15
N LEU A 116 8.14 -0.71 3.30
CA LEU A 116 9.44 -0.18 2.87
C LEU A 116 9.82 -0.79 1.53
N VAL A 117 10.09 0.05 0.53
CA VAL A 117 10.66 -0.40 -0.74
C VAL A 117 12.10 -0.85 -0.53
N VAL A 118 12.42 -2.07 -0.95
CA VAL A 118 13.78 -2.64 -0.80
C VAL A 118 14.51 -2.75 -2.13
N ASP A 119 13.76 -2.80 -3.23
CA ASP A 119 14.29 -2.78 -4.60
C ASP A 119 13.19 -2.25 -5.54
N LYS A 120 13.46 -2.22 -6.84
CA LYS A 120 12.55 -1.65 -7.85
C LYS A 120 11.21 -2.38 -7.97
N ASP A 121 11.10 -3.63 -7.50
CA ASP A 121 9.94 -4.50 -7.69
C ASP A 121 9.29 -4.92 -6.36
N HIS A 122 9.97 -4.75 -5.23
CA HIS A 122 9.56 -5.33 -3.95
C HIS A 122 9.52 -4.35 -2.78
N VAL A 123 8.65 -4.69 -1.84
CA VAL A 123 8.57 -4.10 -0.50
C VAL A 123 8.75 -5.15 0.58
N ILE A 124 9.21 -4.71 1.74
CA ILE A 124 9.09 -5.45 3.00
C ILE A 124 8.06 -4.76 3.88
N GLU A 125 7.17 -5.56 4.45
CA GLU A 125 6.04 -5.08 5.26
C GLU A 125 5.72 -6.04 6.41
N SER A 126 5.01 -5.51 7.41
CA SER A 126 4.36 -6.30 8.46
C SER A 126 2.84 -6.29 8.24
N PRO A 127 2.24 -7.36 7.67
CA PRO A 127 0.89 -7.31 7.11
C PRO A 127 -0.24 -7.50 8.14
N GLY A 128 0.06 -7.52 9.45
CA GLY A 128 -0.95 -7.74 10.50
C GLY A 128 -1.40 -9.19 10.69
N LEU A 129 -0.74 -10.15 10.03
CA LEU A 129 -1.05 -11.58 10.06
C LEU A 129 0.26 -12.40 10.10
N HIS A 130 0.16 -13.73 10.06
CA HIS A 130 1.31 -14.61 9.89
C HIS A 130 1.66 -14.80 8.39
N PRO A 131 2.94 -14.73 7.99
CA PRO A 131 4.10 -14.33 8.80
C PRO A 131 4.06 -12.83 9.15
N ALA A 132 4.54 -12.50 10.36
CA ALA A 132 4.49 -11.12 10.89
C ALA A 132 5.33 -10.13 10.08
N ILE A 133 6.28 -10.61 9.28
CA ILE A 133 7.05 -9.84 8.31
C ILE A 133 7.11 -10.64 7.01
N ARG A 134 6.98 -9.97 5.87
CA ARG A 134 7.14 -10.59 4.55
C ARG A 134 7.78 -9.64 3.55
N LYS A 135 8.35 -10.22 2.50
CA LYS A 135 8.67 -9.53 1.25
C LYS A 135 7.53 -9.80 0.25
N ASP A 136 7.00 -8.74 -0.34
CA ASP A 136 5.93 -8.80 -1.34
C ASP A 136 6.30 -7.88 -2.52
N THR A 137 5.55 -7.98 -3.62
CA THR A 137 5.72 -7.08 -4.77
C THR A 137 5.10 -5.71 -4.47
N ILE A 138 5.71 -4.65 -5.01
CA ILE A 138 5.14 -3.30 -4.98
C ILE A 138 3.73 -3.31 -5.57
N GLN A 139 3.51 -4.04 -6.68
CA GLN A 139 2.20 -4.13 -7.32
C GLN A 139 1.13 -4.68 -6.39
N GLN A 140 1.45 -5.70 -5.58
CA GLN A 140 0.50 -6.21 -4.59
C GLN A 140 0.16 -5.17 -3.52
N PHE A 141 1.13 -4.37 -3.08
CA PHE A 141 0.85 -3.25 -2.18
C PHE A 141 -0.11 -2.25 -2.84
N LEU A 142 0.21 -1.78 -4.04
CA LEU A 142 -0.60 -0.78 -4.77
C LEU A 142 -2.05 -1.26 -5.00
N VAL A 143 -2.24 -2.56 -5.30
CA VAL A 143 -3.57 -3.16 -5.49
C VAL A 143 -4.34 -3.29 -4.17
N LYS A 144 -3.68 -3.71 -3.09
CA LYS A 144 -4.31 -3.86 -1.76
C LYS A 144 -4.62 -2.52 -1.11
N HIS A 145 -3.77 -1.53 -1.38
CA HIS A 145 -3.72 -0.24 -0.71
C HIS A 145 -3.75 0.92 -1.73
N PRO A 146 -4.81 1.06 -2.54
CA PRO A 146 -4.83 2.04 -3.62
C PRO A 146 -4.80 3.49 -3.14
N VAL A 147 -5.29 3.75 -1.92
CA VAL A 147 -5.28 5.07 -1.30
C VAL A 147 -4.04 5.19 -0.41
N HIS A 148 -2.93 5.64 -1.01
CA HIS A 148 -1.65 5.75 -0.34
C HIS A 148 -0.83 6.97 -0.81
N ALA A 149 0.17 7.30 -0.01
CA ALA A 149 1.25 8.22 -0.32
C ALA A 149 2.58 7.48 -0.42
N HIS A 150 3.52 8.09 -1.14
CA HIS A 150 4.86 7.57 -1.41
C HIS A 150 5.86 8.68 -1.10
N PHE A 151 6.70 8.40 -0.11
CA PHE A 151 7.79 9.29 0.30
C PHE A 151 9.13 8.68 -0.08
N ARG A 152 10.09 9.54 -0.38
CA ARG A 152 11.47 9.15 -0.71
C ARG A 152 12.44 9.90 0.18
N PRO A 153 13.43 9.23 0.81
CA PRO A 153 14.51 9.93 1.50
C PRO A 153 15.35 10.70 0.48
N LYS A 154 15.68 11.95 0.78
CA LYS A 154 16.59 12.76 -0.06
C LYS A 154 18.01 12.20 -0.07
N SER A 155 18.41 11.56 1.02
CA SER A 155 19.68 10.80 1.09
C SER A 155 19.51 9.40 0.53
N THR A 156 20.05 9.15 -0.66
CA THR A 156 20.09 7.81 -1.27
C THR A 156 20.81 6.80 -0.37
N GLN A 157 21.87 7.22 0.33
CA GLN A 157 22.60 6.36 1.24
C GLN A 157 21.73 5.93 2.43
N ALA A 158 20.97 6.85 3.02
CA ALA A 158 20.04 6.54 4.11
C ALA A 158 18.96 5.55 3.63
N GLY A 159 18.39 5.77 2.44
CA GLY A 159 17.39 4.86 1.87
C GLY A 159 17.93 3.45 1.64
N GLN A 160 19.13 3.32 1.06
CA GLN A 160 19.79 2.03 0.87
C GLN A 160 20.11 1.33 2.19
N ALA A 161 20.55 2.08 3.20
CA ALA A 161 20.89 1.52 4.49
C ALA A 161 19.65 1.04 5.27
N ALA A 162 18.55 1.78 5.20
CA ALA A 162 17.26 1.36 5.73
C ALA A 162 16.72 0.09 5.04
N ALA A 163 16.78 0.04 3.70
CA ALA A 163 16.41 -1.16 2.94
C ALA A 163 17.31 -2.37 3.29
N GLY A 164 18.61 -2.15 3.45
CA GLY A 164 19.57 -3.18 3.85
C GLY A 164 19.24 -3.76 5.22
N TYR A 165 18.91 -2.92 6.20
CA TYR A 165 18.45 -3.38 7.50
C TYR A 165 17.16 -4.22 7.40
N ALA A 166 16.17 -3.77 6.62
CA ALA A 166 14.90 -4.49 6.48
C ALA A 166 15.10 -5.90 5.88
N GLU A 167 15.97 -6.03 4.87
CA GLU A 167 16.34 -7.32 4.28
C GLU A 167 17.04 -8.23 5.30
N GLN A 168 18.00 -7.69 6.05
CA GLN A 168 18.68 -8.44 7.13
C GLN A 168 17.68 -8.90 8.19
N TYR A 169 16.82 -8.00 8.65
CA TYR A 169 15.83 -8.28 9.68
C TYR A 169 14.81 -9.33 9.24
N LEU A 170 14.37 -9.30 7.97
CA LEU A 170 13.53 -10.36 7.39
C LEU A 170 14.24 -11.72 7.35
N ASN A 171 15.55 -11.75 7.06
CA ASN A 171 16.31 -12.99 7.05
C ASN A 171 16.46 -13.56 8.45
N GLU A 172 16.82 -12.74 9.43
CA GLU A 172 16.91 -13.13 10.84
C GLU A 172 15.55 -13.59 11.40
N PHE A 173 14.46 -12.92 11.01
CA PHE A 173 13.09 -13.37 11.30
C PHE A 173 12.81 -14.78 10.78
N LYS A 174 13.21 -15.09 9.53
CA LYS A 174 13.01 -16.44 8.97
C LYS A 174 13.84 -17.49 9.70
N GLU A 175 15.06 -17.16 10.11
CA GLU A 175 15.97 -18.07 10.83
C GLU A 175 15.49 -18.38 12.25
N LYS A 176 14.93 -17.39 12.96
CA LYS A 176 14.45 -17.57 14.34
C LYS A 176 13.21 -18.45 14.47
N GLY A 177 12.41 -18.61 13.41
CA GLY A 177 11.23 -19.48 13.42
C GLY A 177 10.26 -19.13 14.56
N GLN A 178 10.12 -20.02 15.56
CA GLN A 178 9.23 -19.82 16.72
C GLN A 178 9.66 -18.69 17.68
N GLY A 179 10.92 -18.24 17.62
CA GLY A 179 11.43 -17.12 18.43
C GLY A 179 11.31 -15.75 17.75
N SER A 180 10.52 -15.67 16.68
CA SER A 180 10.31 -14.45 15.91
C SER A 180 9.26 -13.53 16.55
N PRO A 181 9.36 -12.21 16.35
CA PRO A 181 8.37 -11.27 16.87
C PRO A 181 6.99 -11.64 16.36
N VAL A 182 6.01 -11.53 17.25
CA VAL A 182 4.61 -11.67 16.87
C VAL A 182 4.04 -10.29 16.53
N PHE A 183 3.04 -10.27 15.68
CA PHE A 183 2.35 -9.03 15.37
C PHE A 183 1.53 -8.57 16.58
N SER A 184 1.73 -7.32 17.03
CA SER A 184 0.95 -6.72 18.13
C SER A 184 1.08 -5.19 18.15
N PHE A 185 0.03 -4.49 18.60
CA PHE A 185 -0.01 -3.04 18.84
C PHE A 185 0.08 -2.70 20.34
N SER A 186 0.88 -3.43 21.11
CA SER A 186 0.94 -3.18 22.55
C SER A 186 1.57 -1.82 22.87
N LEU A 187 0.84 -0.97 23.60
CA LEU A 187 1.33 0.31 24.13
C LEU A 187 2.45 0.15 25.17
N SER A 188 2.65 -1.06 25.69
CA SER A 188 3.71 -1.35 26.67
C SER A 188 5.06 -1.64 26.05
N SER A 189 5.12 -1.79 24.72
CA SER A 189 6.29 -2.32 24.03
C SER A 189 7.17 -1.21 23.49
N SER A 190 8.47 -1.35 23.71
CA SER A 190 9.43 -0.36 23.24
C SER A 190 9.47 -0.33 21.71
N LEU A 191 9.62 0.87 21.14
CA LEU A 191 9.70 1.05 19.70
C LEU A 191 11.03 0.53 19.14
N ASP A 192 12.09 0.56 19.95
CA ASP A 192 13.43 0.14 19.60
C ASP A 192 13.72 -1.34 19.86
N ASP A 193 12.83 -2.11 20.49
CA ASP A 193 12.99 -3.58 20.59
C ASP A 193 12.49 -4.27 19.31
N PRO A 194 13.36 -4.84 18.45
CA PRO A 194 12.93 -5.48 17.21
C PRO A 194 12.37 -6.90 17.41
N TRP A 195 12.47 -7.51 18.59
CA TRP A 195 12.18 -8.93 18.78
C TRP A 195 10.95 -9.23 19.63
N GLU A 196 10.44 -8.27 20.41
CA GLU A 196 9.21 -8.47 21.19
C GLU A 196 7.96 -8.49 20.30
N TYR A 197 7.71 -7.39 19.58
CA TYR A 197 6.56 -7.24 18.67
C TYR A 197 6.90 -6.39 17.47
N ILE A 198 6.23 -6.66 16.35
CA ILE A 198 6.40 -5.92 15.10
C ILE A 198 5.05 -5.54 14.49
N TYR A 199 4.99 -4.38 13.86
CA TYR A 199 3.86 -3.90 13.06
C TYR A 199 4.39 -2.98 11.96
N CYS A 200 3.52 -2.62 11.00
CA CYS A 200 3.93 -2.00 9.74
C CYS A 200 4.82 -0.75 9.93
N SER A 201 4.35 0.26 10.67
CA SER A 201 5.09 1.51 10.90
C SER A 201 6.30 1.35 11.81
N LYS A 202 6.28 0.42 12.78
CA LYS A 202 7.48 0.07 13.58
C LYS A 202 8.57 -0.57 12.73
N LEU A 203 8.22 -1.40 11.75
CA LEU A 203 9.20 -1.95 10.81
C LEU A 203 9.93 -0.83 10.06
N ILE A 204 9.20 0.19 9.60
CA ILE A 204 9.80 1.36 8.95
C ILE A 204 10.70 2.11 9.94
N TRP A 205 10.21 2.36 11.15
CA TRP A 205 10.97 3.04 12.19
C TRP A 205 12.29 2.34 12.51
N LEU A 206 12.25 1.02 12.77
CA LEU A 206 13.44 0.21 13.04
C LEU A 206 14.43 0.25 11.88
N SER A 207 13.93 0.21 10.65
CA SER A 207 14.76 0.22 9.44
C SER A 207 15.54 1.53 9.31
N TYR A 208 14.90 2.67 9.54
CA TYR A 208 15.59 3.96 9.51
C TYR A 208 16.47 4.19 10.74
N TYR A 209 16.01 3.77 11.92
CA TYR A 209 16.75 3.95 13.16
C TYR A 209 18.05 3.13 13.17
N TYR A 210 17.97 1.83 12.92
CA TYR A 210 19.13 0.94 12.96
C TYR A 210 19.90 0.86 11.64
N GLY A 211 19.23 1.04 10.51
CA GLY A 211 19.87 0.98 9.21
C GLY A 211 20.52 2.31 8.81
N ALA A 212 19.84 3.43 9.03
CA ALA A 212 20.23 4.73 8.49
C ALA A 212 20.66 5.75 9.54
N ASP A 213 20.71 5.38 10.82
CA ASP A 213 20.96 6.30 11.95
C ASP A 213 20.01 7.52 11.91
N TYR A 214 18.77 7.29 11.47
CA TYR A 214 17.75 8.31 11.31
C TYR A 214 16.57 8.01 12.23
N LYS A 215 16.34 8.91 13.19
CA LYS A 215 15.25 8.77 14.15
C LYS A 215 14.02 9.54 13.67
N LEU A 216 12.96 8.80 13.34
CA LEU A 216 11.62 9.38 13.19
C LEU A 216 11.06 9.70 14.58
N GLU A 217 10.48 10.88 14.75
CA GLU A 217 9.98 11.32 16.05
C GLU A 217 8.68 10.56 16.41
N ASN A 218 8.58 10.17 17.68
CA ASN A 218 7.44 9.43 18.22
C ASN A 218 7.08 10.02 19.58
N ASP A 219 5.80 10.28 19.83
CA ASP A 219 5.30 10.99 21.01
C ASP A 219 5.03 10.07 22.23
N PHE A 220 5.86 9.04 22.38
CA PHE A 220 5.90 8.10 23.51
C PHE A 220 4.76 7.08 23.63
N LEU A 221 3.87 6.99 22.64
CA LEU A 221 2.84 5.96 22.59
C LEU A 221 3.14 4.93 21.49
N TRP A 222 2.22 4.82 20.53
CA TRP A 222 2.24 3.92 19.40
C TRP A 222 2.63 4.71 18.16
N PHE A 223 3.69 4.30 17.47
CA PHE A 223 4.10 4.94 16.22
C PHE A 223 3.22 4.45 15.08
N SER A 224 2.09 5.09 14.82
CA SER A 224 1.11 4.64 13.82
C SER A 224 1.53 4.97 12.38
N PRO A 225 0.89 4.39 11.35
CA PRO A 225 1.06 4.84 9.97
C PRO A 225 0.70 6.31 9.75
N GLU A 226 -0.16 6.87 10.60
CA GLU A 226 -0.53 8.29 10.56
C GLU A 226 0.61 9.16 11.09
N ASP A 227 1.20 8.80 12.24
CA ASP A 227 2.39 9.45 12.78
C ASP A 227 3.55 9.39 11.78
N LEU A 228 3.73 8.23 11.14
CA LEU A 228 4.70 8.05 10.06
C LEU A 228 4.41 8.99 8.88
N TYR A 229 3.16 9.06 8.41
CA TYR A 229 2.78 9.96 7.31
C TYR A 229 3.09 11.43 7.64
N ASN A 230 2.74 11.89 8.85
CA ASN A 230 3.00 13.27 9.27
C ASN A 230 4.49 13.54 9.44
N ASN A 231 5.24 12.65 10.10
CA ASN A 231 6.70 12.75 10.23
C ASN A 231 7.39 12.91 8.88
N LEU A 232 6.97 12.11 7.88
CA LEU A 232 7.55 12.17 6.54
C LEU A 232 7.11 13.41 5.75
N GLY A 233 5.89 13.89 5.98
CA GLY A 233 5.36 15.10 5.35
C GLY A 233 5.98 16.39 5.88
N ASP A 234 6.30 16.43 7.17
CA ASP A 234 6.86 17.61 7.85
C ASP A 234 8.41 17.62 7.84
N SER A 235 9.05 16.49 7.53
CA SER A 235 10.51 16.36 7.48
C SER A 235 11.11 17.00 6.22
N GLU A 236 12.20 17.75 6.41
CA GLU A 236 13.02 18.24 5.31
C GLU A 236 13.89 17.16 4.66
N ASP A 237 14.00 15.97 5.26
CA ASP A 237 14.85 14.87 4.77
C ASP A 237 14.12 13.93 3.81
N PHE A 238 12.82 14.12 3.62
CA PHE A 238 12.00 13.34 2.70
C PHE A 238 11.36 14.24 1.62
N GLU A 239 11.07 13.64 0.48
CA GLU A 239 10.25 14.24 -0.57
C GLU A 239 8.99 13.39 -0.81
N LEU A 240 7.85 14.07 -1.03
CA LEU A 240 6.63 13.41 -1.46
C LEU A 240 6.71 13.12 -2.96
N VAL A 241 6.80 11.85 -3.33
CA VAL A 241 6.89 11.39 -4.72
C VAL A 241 5.50 11.26 -5.34
N TYR A 242 4.55 10.73 -4.59
CA TYR A 242 3.17 10.55 -5.02
C TYR A 242 2.21 10.62 -3.83
N LYS A 243 1.00 11.13 -4.07
CA LYS A 243 -0.10 11.11 -3.11
C LYS A 243 -1.42 10.92 -3.83
N HIS A 244 -2.13 9.84 -3.50
CA HIS A 244 -3.49 9.66 -3.96
C HIS A 244 -4.40 10.78 -3.39
N PRO A 245 -5.33 11.35 -4.18
CA PRO A 245 -6.17 12.49 -3.77
C PRO A 245 -7.02 12.22 -2.53
N ASP A 246 -7.46 10.97 -2.36
CA ASP A 246 -8.26 10.56 -1.19
C ASP A 246 -7.44 10.18 0.05
N VAL A 247 -6.10 10.31 0.04
CA VAL A 247 -5.28 10.02 1.23
C VAL A 247 -5.62 10.99 2.35
N LYS A 248 -6.17 10.44 3.42
CA LYS A 248 -6.55 11.14 4.64
C LYS A 248 -6.57 10.18 5.80
N PHE A 249 -5.95 10.55 6.90
CA PHE A 249 -6.10 9.84 8.16
C PHE A 249 -7.19 10.58 8.95
N VAL A 250 -8.31 9.92 9.24
CA VAL A 250 -9.45 10.55 9.91
C VAL A 250 -9.54 10.00 11.33
N PHE A 251 -9.44 10.89 12.31
CA PHE A 251 -9.69 10.57 13.70
C PHE A 251 -11.20 10.54 13.95
N ASN A 252 -11.73 9.41 14.40
CA ASN A 252 -12.98 9.44 15.16
C ASN A 252 -12.60 9.93 16.57
N THR A 253 -12.67 11.24 16.78
CA THR A 253 -12.75 11.84 18.12
C THR A 253 -14.09 11.50 18.77
#